data_AF-A0A7C5LVQ1-F1
#
_entry.id   AF-A0A7C5LVQ1-F1
#
_cell.length_a   1.000
_cell.length_b   1.000
_cell.length_c   1.000
_cell.angle_alpha   90.00
_cell.angle_beta   90.00
_cell.angle_gamma   90.00
#
_symmetry.space_group_name_H-M   'P 1'
#
loop_
_entity.id
_entity.type
_entity.pdbx_description
1 polymer ?
#
loop_
_entity_poly.entity_id
_entity_poly.type
_entity_poly.pdbx_seq_one_letter_code
_entity_poly.pdbx_strand_id
1 'polypeptide(L)'
;EGELDIVQNAIIKNIENNLNNEKPSTALFCYKLLEKINPVYSAPSINTLMHHKNEQVREFAQYAMNAMRGVSVSDMYIIYAENEEARQGRIMLSRQEIQDLFEHGEITKRRVAALCRSETARDRQYGAELIGHHKEEETLFYLSELLRDIDDNVRKAAIYTAQKRHNYEVISALIVNLKSPRFSNLAKSALFVIGQEALPVLDNAFYKSGQDSVVMQRIVQIMGRIGGPTALDMLWNKIDFPDKVIHSQVLEALSESGFRAGISQISRIKFAIENNIQDIAWNLAAYLELPDSKKMQQLRQALREENEHDIRHIYTLLSMLYDPESIHLIKQNLESGTSEGITYAIEMLDVLLTDDLKQRIIPVLDDIPVHEKVRRLQTFFPRSRYTTEMTLKFLINRDFTQSNRWTKACALYQIGRLQVSEFQLDLIANLFNSDQLIREMAAWSLYQISPELYKEHRLRLAKEVAEDLDSLILDNQKPFGEGVLLYEKITFLKSMRAFETVTGLLLSYLADDLEVRHLPEGETLSLHGEMMNYFVIVRTGRANLYQQGELTRELTSGKFVGELLGLHSEELNNILVALEDTELFLLNKDRYYEILADNLMFAQSVIKHMTA
;
A
#
# COMPACT_ATOMS: atom_id res chain seq x y z
N GLU A 1 20.85 16.59 -6.85
CA GLU A 1 19.52 15.92 -6.84
C GLU A 1 19.72 14.60 -7.58
N GLY A 2 19.70 13.48 -6.87
CA GLY A 2 20.28 12.21 -7.33
C GLY A 2 19.35 11.43 -8.26
N GLU A 3 19.89 10.63 -9.18
CA GLU A 3 19.16 9.91 -10.23
C GLU A 3 18.06 8.92 -9.77
N LEU A 4 17.91 8.65 -8.47
CA LEU A 4 16.73 7.97 -7.92
C LEU A 4 15.48 8.85 -8.05
N ASP A 5 15.62 10.16 -7.84
CA ASP A 5 14.63 11.14 -8.28
C ASP A 5 14.49 11.09 -9.80
N ILE A 6 15.54 10.89 -10.59
CA ILE A 6 15.42 10.89 -12.06
C ILE A 6 14.64 9.67 -12.58
N VAL A 7 14.86 8.47 -12.05
CA VAL A 7 14.09 7.26 -12.45
C VAL A 7 12.65 7.35 -11.93
N GLN A 8 12.45 7.75 -10.67
CA GLN A 8 11.11 7.96 -10.14
C GLN A 8 10.37 9.07 -10.89
N ASN A 9 11.03 10.20 -11.18
CA ASN A 9 10.50 11.28 -12.00
C ASN A 9 10.25 10.84 -13.44
N ALA A 10 11.08 9.97 -14.01
CA ALA A 10 10.84 9.41 -15.34
C ALA A 10 9.60 8.50 -15.35
N ILE A 11 9.41 7.70 -14.31
CA ILE A 11 8.20 6.89 -14.13
C ILE A 11 6.99 7.82 -13.97
N ILE A 12 7.04 8.78 -13.05
CA ILE A 12 5.95 9.75 -12.82
C ILE A 12 5.62 10.49 -14.12
N LYS A 13 6.61 10.98 -14.86
CA LYS A 13 6.42 11.63 -16.16
C LYS A 13 5.78 10.69 -17.19
N ASN A 14 6.11 9.39 -17.16
CA ASN A 14 5.42 8.41 -17.99
C ASN A 14 3.95 8.23 -17.56
N ILE A 15 3.63 8.29 -16.26
CA ILE A 15 2.25 8.27 -15.76
C ILE A 15 1.51 9.54 -16.24
N GLU A 16 2.12 10.72 -16.12
CA GLU A 16 1.56 12.00 -16.59
C GLU A 16 1.28 11.99 -18.10
N ASN A 17 2.21 11.47 -18.90
CA ASN A 17 2.02 11.35 -20.35
C ASN A 17 0.79 10.48 -20.71
N ASN A 18 0.48 9.48 -19.89
CA ASN A 18 -0.67 8.59 -20.09
C ASN A 18 -2.01 9.18 -19.61
N LEU A 19 -2.04 10.39 -19.04
CA LEU A 19 -3.29 11.12 -18.78
C LEU A 19 -4.05 11.47 -20.07
N ASN A 20 -3.33 11.60 -21.19
CA ASN A 20 -3.92 11.89 -22.51
C ASN A 20 -4.17 10.62 -23.35
N ASN A 21 -4.13 9.44 -22.73
CA ASN A 21 -4.29 8.17 -23.43
C ASN A 21 -5.71 8.04 -24.02
N GLU A 22 -5.82 7.56 -25.26
CA GLU A 22 -7.13 7.42 -25.92
C GLU A 22 -8.09 6.49 -25.16
N LYS A 23 -7.56 5.49 -24.44
CA LYS A 23 -8.35 4.61 -23.56
C LYS A 23 -8.68 5.37 -22.26
N PRO A 24 -9.97 5.70 -21.98
CA PRO A 24 -10.34 6.45 -20.78
C PRO A 24 -9.97 5.76 -19.47
N SER A 25 -10.06 4.42 -19.44
CA SER A 25 -9.68 3.61 -18.29
C SER A 25 -8.21 3.79 -17.90
N THR A 26 -7.33 3.98 -18.88
CA THR A 26 -5.89 4.20 -18.64
C THR A 26 -5.65 5.62 -18.14
N ALA A 27 -6.29 6.63 -18.74
CA ALA A 27 -6.17 8.01 -18.30
C ALA A 27 -6.62 8.19 -16.84
N LEU A 28 -7.78 7.62 -16.47
CA LEU A 28 -8.29 7.68 -15.09
C LEU A 28 -7.44 6.87 -14.12
N PHE A 29 -6.94 5.71 -14.53
CA PHE A 29 -6.00 4.93 -13.73
C PHE A 29 -4.74 5.74 -13.40
N CYS A 30 -4.16 6.40 -14.41
CA CYS A 30 -2.97 7.24 -14.24
C CYS A 30 -3.26 8.44 -13.32
N TYR A 31 -4.42 9.08 -13.46
CA TYR A 31 -4.84 10.16 -12.55
C TYR A 31 -4.94 9.69 -11.09
N LYS A 32 -5.71 8.62 -10.84
CA LYS A 32 -5.87 8.06 -9.49
C LYS A 32 -4.53 7.65 -8.90
N LEU A 33 -3.67 7.06 -9.72
CA LEU A 33 -2.33 6.68 -9.28
C LEU A 33 -1.47 7.91 -8.94
N LEU A 34 -1.48 8.98 -9.75
CA LEU A 34 -0.75 10.23 -9.46
C LEU A 34 -1.25 10.88 -8.18
N GLU A 35 -2.58 10.93 -7.98
CA GLU A 35 -3.20 11.43 -6.76
C GLU A 35 -2.70 10.67 -5.52
N LYS A 36 -2.51 9.35 -5.65
CA LYS A 36 -2.03 8.47 -4.57
C LYS A 36 -0.52 8.58 -4.35
N ILE A 37 0.27 8.76 -5.41
CA ILE A 37 1.72 8.97 -5.33
C ILE A 37 2.01 10.27 -4.59
N ASN A 38 1.51 11.39 -5.12
CA ASN A 38 1.70 12.70 -4.51
C ASN A 38 0.52 13.64 -4.84
N PRO A 39 -0.14 14.18 -3.81
CA PRO A 39 -1.26 15.10 -4.00
C PRO A 39 -0.95 16.35 -4.81
N VAL A 40 0.33 16.78 -4.88
CA VAL A 40 0.76 17.91 -5.71
C VAL A 40 0.40 17.71 -7.19
N TYR A 41 0.35 16.47 -7.68
CA TYR A 41 -0.02 16.17 -9.06
C TYR A 41 -1.52 16.27 -9.32
N SER A 42 -2.37 16.34 -8.29
CA SER A 42 -3.83 16.26 -8.46
C SER A 42 -4.38 17.41 -9.31
N ALA A 43 -4.10 18.66 -8.96
CA ALA A 43 -4.61 19.82 -9.70
C ALA A 43 -4.06 19.92 -11.13
N PRO A 44 -2.74 19.76 -11.38
CA PRO A 44 -2.20 19.68 -12.74
C PRO A 44 -2.82 18.55 -13.58
N SER A 45 -3.01 17.37 -12.97
CA SER A 45 -3.59 16.22 -13.66
C SER A 45 -5.06 16.46 -14.02
N ILE A 46 -5.86 17.03 -13.11
CA ILE A 46 -7.25 17.44 -13.38
C ILE A 46 -7.29 18.42 -14.57
N ASN A 47 -6.45 19.44 -14.57
CA ASN A 47 -6.38 20.41 -15.68
C ASN A 47 -6.06 19.74 -17.02
N THR A 48 -5.20 18.71 -17.02
CA THR A 48 -4.89 17.94 -18.23
C THR A 48 -6.11 17.15 -18.70
N LEU A 49 -6.80 16.46 -17.78
CA LEU A 49 -8.01 15.69 -18.08
C LEU A 49 -9.20 16.56 -18.54
N MET A 50 -9.29 17.82 -18.11
CA MET A 50 -10.31 18.78 -18.58
C MET A 50 -10.27 19.01 -20.09
N HIS A 51 -9.10 18.85 -20.70
CA HIS A 51 -8.88 19.02 -22.15
C HIS A 51 -8.88 17.68 -22.91
N HIS A 52 -9.25 16.58 -22.26
CA HIS A 52 -9.22 15.25 -22.85
C HIS A 52 -10.22 15.09 -24.01
N LYS A 53 -9.90 14.26 -25.01
CA LYS A 53 -10.76 14.03 -26.19
C LYS A 53 -12.08 13.33 -25.83
N ASN A 54 -12.02 12.38 -24.92
CA ASN A 54 -13.20 11.63 -24.43
C ASN A 54 -14.02 12.48 -23.45
N GLU A 55 -15.34 12.54 -23.66
CA GLU A 55 -16.28 13.34 -22.87
C GLU A 55 -16.39 12.90 -21.40
N GLN A 56 -16.46 11.60 -21.14
CA GLN A 56 -16.57 11.06 -19.79
C GLN A 56 -15.35 11.41 -18.92
N VAL A 57 -14.17 11.51 -19.53
CA VAL A 57 -12.95 11.95 -18.82
C VAL A 57 -13.00 13.44 -18.47
N ARG A 58 -13.58 14.28 -19.33
CA ARG A 58 -13.75 15.71 -19.04
C ARG A 58 -14.77 15.94 -17.93
N GLU A 59 -15.88 15.19 -17.94
CA GLU A 59 -16.87 15.23 -16.86
C GLU A 59 -16.26 14.81 -15.51
N PHE A 60 -15.44 13.75 -15.51
CA PHE A 60 -14.68 13.32 -14.34
C PHE A 60 -13.83 14.46 -13.78
N ALA A 61 -13.05 15.11 -14.65
CA ALA A 61 -12.14 16.16 -14.28
C ALA A 61 -12.89 17.37 -13.70
N GLN A 62 -14.03 17.74 -14.27
CA GLN A 62 -14.86 18.83 -13.76
C GLN A 62 -15.38 18.52 -12.36
N TYR A 63 -15.87 17.30 -12.13
CA TYR A 63 -16.32 16.86 -10.82
C TYR A 63 -15.18 16.90 -9.78
N ALA A 64 -14.02 16.33 -10.12
CA ALA A 64 -12.85 16.32 -9.25
C ALA A 64 -12.38 17.75 -8.90
N MET A 65 -12.41 18.67 -9.87
CA MET A 65 -12.05 20.08 -9.66
C MET A 65 -13.02 20.79 -8.70
N ASN A 66 -14.33 20.56 -8.86
CA ASN A 66 -15.35 21.16 -8.01
C ASN A 66 -15.24 20.66 -6.56
N ALA A 67 -15.00 19.36 -6.38
CA ALA A 67 -14.75 18.77 -5.07
C ALA A 67 -13.51 19.37 -4.39
N MET A 68 -12.39 19.49 -5.11
CA MET A 68 -11.16 20.07 -4.58
C MET A 68 -11.32 21.55 -4.17
N ARG A 69 -12.14 22.31 -4.91
CA ARG A 69 -12.42 23.71 -4.60
C ARG A 69 -13.40 23.90 -3.45
N GLY A 70 -14.14 22.87 -3.07
CA GLY A 70 -15.23 22.94 -2.10
C GLY A 70 -16.46 23.66 -2.67
N VAL A 71 -16.80 23.37 -3.93
CA VAL A 71 -17.98 23.92 -4.61
C VAL A 71 -18.77 22.83 -5.33
N SER A 72 -18.69 21.60 -4.85
CA SER A 72 -19.29 20.43 -5.50
C SER A 72 -20.82 20.43 -5.43
N VAL A 73 -21.39 21.06 -4.41
CA VAL A 73 -22.84 21.16 -4.22
C VAL A 73 -23.34 22.61 -4.16
N SER A 74 -22.44 23.60 -4.29
CA SER A 74 -22.79 25.02 -4.25
C SER A 74 -23.85 25.43 -5.28
N ASP A 75 -23.79 24.86 -6.50
CA ASP A 75 -24.74 25.17 -7.59
C ASP A 75 -26.17 24.69 -7.30
N MET A 76 -26.36 23.83 -6.28
CA MET A 76 -27.69 23.47 -5.80
C MET A 76 -28.34 24.56 -4.96
N TYR A 77 -27.57 25.46 -4.33
CA TYR A 77 -28.12 26.48 -3.43
C TYR A 77 -28.26 27.80 -4.17
N ILE A 78 -29.49 28.16 -4.53
CA ILE A 78 -29.79 29.32 -5.37
C ILE A 78 -30.58 30.38 -4.62
N ILE A 79 -30.29 31.65 -4.93
CA ILE A 79 -31.02 32.82 -4.41
C ILE A 79 -32.28 33.09 -5.25
N TYR A 80 -32.23 32.72 -6.53
CA TYR A 80 -33.27 33.01 -7.52
C TYR A 80 -33.31 31.94 -8.62
N ALA A 81 -34.50 31.65 -9.13
CA ALA A 81 -34.74 30.78 -10.29
C ALA A 81 -35.77 31.45 -11.19
N GLU A 82 -35.46 31.57 -12.49
CA GLU A 82 -36.36 32.19 -13.47
C GLU A 82 -37.57 31.29 -13.79
N ASN A 83 -37.36 29.97 -13.89
CA ASN A 83 -38.35 29.00 -14.36
C ASN A 83 -38.39 27.74 -13.45
N GLU A 84 -39.44 26.92 -13.54
CA GLU A 84 -39.52 25.66 -12.78
C GLU A 84 -38.42 24.64 -13.15
N GLU A 85 -38.02 24.55 -14.41
CA GLU A 85 -36.87 23.74 -14.84
C GLU A 85 -35.57 24.21 -14.17
N ALA A 86 -35.38 25.52 -14.02
CA ALA A 86 -34.20 26.09 -13.34
C ALA A 86 -34.20 25.84 -11.82
N ARG A 87 -35.36 25.49 -11.25
CA ARG A 87 -35.56 25.16 -9.84
C ARG A 87 -35.44 23.65 -9.57
N GLN A 88 -35.57 22.82 -10.60
CA GLN A 88 -35.62 21.36 -10.45
C GLN A 88 -34.31 20.84 -9.84
N GLY A 89 -34.43 20.13 -8.71
CA GLY A 89 -33.29 19.56 -7.99
C GLY A 89 -32.41 20.56 -7.23
N ARG A 90 -32.83 21.83 -7.08
CA ARG A 90 -32.08 22.89 -6.37
C ARG A 90 -32.83 23.39 -5.12
N ILE A 91 -32.07 23.85 -4.12
CA ILE A 91 -32.56 24.36 -2.84
C ILE A 91 -32.52 25.88 -2.86
N MET A 92 -33.66 26.52 -2.60
CA MET A 92 -33.77 27.98 -2.50
C MET A 92 -33.39 28.43 -1.09
N LEU A 93 -32.59 29.50 -1.01
CA LEU A 93 -32.32 30.18 0.25
C LEU A 93 -33.61 30.81 0.81
N SER A 94 -33.82 30.66 2.12
CA SER A 94 -34.94 31.29 2.81
C SER A 94 -34.75 32.81 2.90
N ARG A 95 -35.86 33.54 3.04
CA ARG A 95 -35.86 35.01 3.14
C ARG A 95 -34.95 35.53 4.25
N GLN A 96 -34.90 34.82 5.37
CA GLN A 96 -34.06 35.19 6.51
C GLN A 96 -32.58 34.95 6.22
N GLU A 97 -32.22 33.86 5.54
CA GLU A 97 -30.83 33.58 5.13
C GLU A 97 -30.32 34.56 4.08
N ILE A 98 -31.19 34.98 3.16
CA ILE A 98 -30.88 36.02 2.17
C ILE A 98 -30.64 37.36 2.89
N GLN A 99 -31.49 37.70 3.86
CA GLN A 99 -31.35 38.93 4.63
C GLN A 99 -30.08 38.92 5.50
N ASP A 100 -29.77 37.81 6.16
CA ASP A 100 -28.54 37.63 6.92
C ASP A 100 -27.29 37.83 6.04
N LEU A 101 -27.30 37.27 4.82
CA LEU A 101 -26.22 37.42 3.83
C LEU A 101 -26.05 38.89 3.40
N PHE A 102 -27.16 39.61 3.20
CA PHE A 102 -27.14 41.04 2.84
C PHE A 102 -26.72 41.94 4.00
N GLU A 103 -27.08 41.60 5.24
CA GLU A 103 -26.80 42.42 6.43
C GLU A 103 -25.36 42.25 6.95
N HIS A 104 -24.84 41.02 6.93
CA HIS A 104 -23.54 40.69 7.54
C HIS A 104 -22.45 40.41 6.51
N GLY A 105 -22.80 40.26 5.21
CA GLY A 105 -21.86 39.92 4.15
C GLY A 105 -21.30 38.49 4.22
N GLU A 106 -21.69 37.72 5.22
CA GLU A 106 -21.25 36.35 5.47
C GLU A 106 -22.45 35.47 5.89
N ILE A 107 -22.34 34.16 5.65
CA ILE A 107 -23.34 33.17 6.09
C ILE A 107 -23.30 33.07 7.64
N THR A 108 -24.44 33.00 8.31
CA THR A 108 -24.46 32.99 9.78
C THR A 108 -24.00 31.65 10.35
N LYS A 109 -23.34 31.69 11.51
CA LYS A 109 -22.95 30.49 12.28
C LYS A 109 -24.12 29.52 12.51
N ARG A 110 -25.32 30.06 12.77
CA ARG A 110 -26.54 29.26 12.97
C ARG A 110 -26.87 28.41 11.74
N ARG A 111 -26.68 28.97 10.55
CA ARG A 111 -26.91 28.29 9.29
C ARG A 111 -25.88 27.19 9.04
N VAL A 112 -24.60 27.49 9.24
CA VAL A 112 -23.53 26.48 9.15
C VAL A 112 -23.81 25.30 10.09
N ALA A 113 -24.15 25.59 11.35
CA ALA A 113 -24.49 24.55 12.32
C ALA A 113 -25.71 23.71 11.91
N ALA A 114 -26.75 24.34 11.34
CA ALA A 114 -27.95 23.64 10.86
C ALA A 114 -27.63 22.72 9.68
N LEU A 115 -26.84 23.21 8.71
CA LEU A 115 -26.42 22.43 7.55
C LEU A 115 -25.55 21.23 7.96
N CYS A 116 -24.55 21.44 8.82
CA CYS A 116 -23.65 20.38 9.29
C CYS A 116 -24.37 19.26 10.07
N ARG A 117 -25.56 19.53 10.63
CA ARG A 117 -26.36 18.57 11.41
C ARG A 117 -27.63 18.11 10.69
N SER A 118 -27.80 18.46 9.42
CA SER A 118 -28.96 18.04 8.63
C SER A 118 -28.97 16.52 8.43
N GLU A 119 -30.17 15.94 8.34
CA GLU A 119 -30.35 14.53 7.98
C GLU A 119 -29.91 14.27 6.53
N THR A 120 -30.01 15.27 5.67
CA THR A 120 -29.61 15.20 4.26
C THR A 120 -28.09 15.28 4.12
N ALA A 121 -27.47 14.26 3.51
CA ALA A 121 -26.03 14.25 3.26
C ALA A 121 -25.54 15.45 2.44
N ARG A 122 -26.30 15.86 1.41
CA ARG A 122 -25.95 17.02 0.56
C ARG A 122 -25.90 18.34 1.34
N ASP A 123 -26.74 18.50 2.36
CA ASP A 123 -26.72 19.68 3.24
C ASP A 123 -25.48 19.69 4.13
N ARG A 124 -25.12 18.53 4.68
CA ARG A 124 -23.89 18.39 5.49
C ARG A 124 -22.63 18.62 4.65
N GLN A 125 -22.62 18.14 3.41
CA GLN A 125 -21.54 18.38 2.46
C GLN A 125 -21.37 19.88 2.19
N TYR A 126 -22.47 20.58 1.91
CA TYR A 126 -22.45 22.03 1.73
C TYR A 126 -22.02 22.75 3.01
N GLY A 127 -22.50 22.30 4.18
CA GLY A 127 -22.05 22.81 5.48
C GLY A 127 -20.54 22.71 5.67
N ALA A 128 -19.93 21.58 5.28
CA ALA A 128 -18.48 21.41 5.29
C ALA A 128 -17.79 22.42 4.36
N GLU A 129 -18.26 22.55 3.12
CA GLU A 129 -17.74 23.52 2.14
C GLU A 129 -17.78 24.96 2.67
N LEU A 130 -18.89 25.35 3.33
CA LEU A 130 -19.05 26.67 3.92
C LEU A 130 -18.07 26.95 5.05
N ILE A 131 -17.75 25.98 5.91
CA ILE A 131 -16.76 26.15 6.99
C ILE A 131 -15.41 26.59 6.41
N GLY A 132 -15.04 26.10 5.22
CA GLY A 132 -13.81 26.48 4.54
C GLY A 132 -13.69 27.96 4.19
N HIS A 133 -14.83 28.66 4.10
CA HIS A 133 -14.92 30.08 3.78
C HIS A 133 -15.22 30.97 4.99
N HIS A 134 -15.48 30.38 6.17
CA HIS A 134 -15.75 31.10 7.42
C HIS A 134 -14.50 31.27 8.28
N LYS A 135 -14.39 32.45 8.95
CA LYS A 135 -13.25 32.77 9.80
C LYS A 135 -13.38 32.31 11.25
N GLU A 136 -14.59 32.08 11.75
CA GLU A 136 -14.84 31.72 13.16
C GLU A 136 -14.33 30.32 13.53
N GLU A 137 -13.45 30.24 14.54
CA GLU A 137 -12.85 28.98 15.02
C GLU A 137 -13.88 28.03 15.64
N GLU A 138 -14.97 28.55 16.20
CA GLU A 138 -16.02 27.74 16.85
C GLU A 138 -16.73 26.79 15.86
N THR A 139 -16.62 27.04 14.55
CA THR A 139 -17.16 26.16 13.50
C THR A 139 -16.31 24.91 13.27
N LEU A 140 -15.04 24.90 13.73
CA LEU A 140 -14.13 23.75 13.58
C LEU A 140 -14.58 22.52 14.35
N PHE A 141 -15.37 22.71 15.42
CA PHE A 141 -16.01 21.59 16.11
C PHE A 141 -16.90 20.78 15.16
N TYR A 142 -17.75 21.43 14.36
CA TYR A 142 -18.59 20.75 13.37
C TYR A 142 -17.75 20.07 12.28
N LEU A 143 -16.65 20.70 11.87
CA LEU A 143 -15.72 20.07 10.92
C LEU A 143 -15.14 18.76 11.47
N SER A 144 -14.78 18.74 12.75
CA SER A 144 -14.28 17.52 13.41
C SER A 144 -15.33 16.39 13.46
N GLU A 145 -16.62 16.72 13.58
CA GLU A 145 -17.74 15.78 13.48
C GLU A 145 -17.90 15.26 12.04
N LEU A 146 -17.89 16.16 11.04
CA LEU A 146 -18.05 15.82 9.62
C LEU A 146 -16.89 14.98 9.05
N LEU A 147 -15.69 15.09 9.63
CA LEU A 147 -14.57 14.20 9.32
C LEU A 147 -14.82 12.72 9.69
N ARG A 148 -15.90 12.43 10.42
CA ARG A 148 -16.36 11.08 10.78
C ARG A 148 -17.74 10.76 10.23
N ASP A 149 -18.25 11.56 9.29
CA ASP A 149 -19.58 11.39 8.72
C ASP A 149 -19.74 10.03 8.03
N ILE A 150 -20.95 9.47 8.06
CA ILE A 150 -21.26 8.19 7.41
C ILE A 150 -21.23 8.30 5.88
N ASP A 151 -21.51 9.48 5.33
CA ASP A 151 -21.51 9.72 3.89
C ASP A 151 -20.10 10.06 3.37
N ASP A 152 -19.66 9.33 2.34
CA ASP A 152 -18.33 9.46 1.77
C ASP A 152 -18.07 10.84 1.16
N ASN A 153 -19.09 11.49 0.56
CA ASN A 153 -18.94 12.79 -0.08
C ASN A 153 -18.85 13.91 0.96
N VAL A 154 -19.66 13.82 2.03
CA VAL A 154 -19.56 14.74 3.18
C VAL A 154 -18.17 14.69 3.79
N ARG A 155 -17.67 13.47 4.03
CA ARG A 155 -16.34 13.28 4.63
C ARG A 155 -15.22 13.80 3.73
N LYS A 156 -15.30 13.57 2.41
CA LYS A 156 -14.35 14.13 1.43
C LYS A 156 -14.34 15.66 1.47
N ALA A 157 -15.52 16.30 1.47
CA ALA A 157 -15.63 17.75 1.57
C ALA A 157 -15.04 18.29 2.88
N ALA A 158 -15.26 17.58 3.99
CA ALA A 158 -14.65 17.92 5.28
C ALA A 158 -13.12 17.80 5.25
N ILE A 159 -12.55 16.78 4.61
CA ILE A 159 -11.09 16.62 4.47
C ILE A 159 -10.48 17.76 3.65
N TYR A 160 -11.08 18.13 2.51
CA TYR A 160 -10.61 19.27 1.71
C TYR A 160 -10.72 20.59 2.48
N THR A 161 -11.78 20.75 3.27
CA THR A 161 -11.97 21.94 4.11
C THR A 161 -10.91 22.02 5.21
N ALA A 162 -10.57 20.89 5.82
CA ALA A 162 -9.56 20.81 6.86
C ALA A 162 -8.15 21.19 6.39
N GLN A 163 -7.87 21.22 5.08
CA GLN A 163 -6.61 21.74 4.54
C GLN A 163 -6.46 23.25 4.75
N LYS A 164 -7.58 23.98 4.74
CA LYS A 164 -7.61 25.45 4.84
C LYS A 164 -7.91 25.92 6.28
N ARG A 165 -8.58 25.07 7.05
CA ARG A 165 -9.17 25.39 8.36
C ARG A 165 -8.91 24.25 9.32
N HIS A 166 -7.92 24.42 10.21
CA HIS A 166 -7.49 23.37 11.12
C HIS A 166 -7.11 23.90 12.50
N ASN A 167 -7.23 23.02 13.48
CA ASN A 167 -6.71 23.15 14.83
C ASN A 167 -6.27 21.76 15.32
N TYR A 168 -5.86 21.63 16.59
CA TYR A 168 -5.42 20.35 17.13
C TYR A 168 -6.48 19.23 17.00
N GLU A 169 -7.76 19.52 17.30
CA GLU A 169 -8.82 18.50 17.20
C GLU A 169 -9.10 18.07 15.75
N VAL A 170 -9.10 19.02 14.81
CA VAL A 170 -9.30 18.75 13.38
C VAL A 170 -8.15 17.88 12.84
N ILE A 171 -6.89 18.20 13.19
CA ILE A 171 -5.72 17.39 12.79
C ILE A 171 -5.83 15.98 13.39
N SER A 172 -6.22 15.86 14.66
CA SER A 172 -6.45 14.55 15.30
C SER A 172 -7.53 13.74 14.58
N ALA A 173 -8.63 14.39 14.18
CA ALA A 173 -9.70 13.75 13.39
C ALA A 173 -9.25 13.36 11.97
N LEU A 174 -8.39 14.16 11.32
CA LEU A 174 -7.75 13.80 10.05
C LEU A 174 -6.85 12.56 10.20
N ILE A 175 -6.08 12.47 11.28
CA ILE A 175 -5.22 11.31 11.54
C ILE A 175 -6.04 10.02 11.70
N VAL A 176 -7.25 10.08 12.27
CA VAL A 176 -8.14 8.91 12.33
C VAL A 176 -8.53 8.43 10.91
N ASN A 177 -8.68 9.34 9.96
CA ASN A 177 -8.98 9.00 8.57
C ASN A 177 -7.79 8.35 7.83
N LEU A 178 -6.57 8.46 8.37
CA LEU A 178 -5.44 7.68 7.89
C LEU A 178 -5.59 6.18 8.12
N LYS A 179 -6.61 5.68 8.82
CA LYS A 179 -6.86 4.23 8.89
C LYS A 179 -7.64 3.72 7.68
N SER A 180 -8.62 4.49 7.22
CA SER A 180 -9.52 4.07 6.14
C SER A 180 -8.83 4.12 4.77
N PRO A 181 -8.75 3.02 4.00
CA PRO A 181 -8.17 3.03 2.64
C PRO A 181 -8.82 4.08 1.71
N ARG A 182 -10.14 4.28 1.83
CA ARG A 182 -10.91 5.23 1.03
C ARG A 182 -10.49 6.69 1.25
N PHE A 183 -10.20 7.06 2.50
CA PHE A 183 -9.91 8.46 2.89
C PHE A 183 -8.44 8.72 3.20
N SER A 184 -7.65 7.67 3.40
CA SER A 184 -6.23 7.70 3.79
C SER A 184 -5.43 8.70 2.95
N ASN A 185 -5.59 8.66 1.63
CA ASN A 185 -4.78 9.48 0.74
C ASN A 185 -5.20 10.96 0.74
N LEU A 186 -6.50 11.23 0.84
CA LEU A 186 -6.99 12.60 1.04
C LEU A 186 -6.54 13.16 2.39
N ALA A 187 -6.55 12.33 3.44
CA ALA A 187 -6.07 12.72 4.76
C ALA A 187 -4.55 12.95 4.76
N LYS A 188 -3.75 12.08 4.12
CA LYS A 188 -2.30 12.28 3.90
C LYS A 188 -2.05 13.61 3.19
N SER A 189 -2.80 13.89 2.11
CA SER A 189 -2.73 15.15 1.39
C SER A 189 -3.03 16.34 2.27
N ALA A 190 -4.10 16.27 3.04
CA ALA A 190 -4.50 17.36 3.91
C ALA A 190 -3.42 17.63 4.97
N LEU A 191 -2.92 16.59 5.64
CA LEU A 191 -1.87 16.70 6.65
C LEU A 191 -0.55 17.22 6.07
N PHE A 192 -0.20 16.82 4.85
CA PHE A 192 0.95 17.36 4.13
C PHE A 192 0.80 18.85 3.82
N VAL A 193 -0.37 19.27 3.32
CA VAL A 193 -0.67 20.68 3.03
C VAL A 193 -0.66 21.54 4.30
N ILE A 194 -1.13 21.01 5.42
CA ILE A 194 -1.05 21.67 6.74
C ILE A 194 0.42 21.87 7.17
N GLY A 195 1.32 20.94 6.80
CA GLY A 195 2.76 21.12 6.97
C GLY A 195 3.22 21.02 8.43
N GLN A 196 4.16 21.88 8.82
CA GLN A 196 4.85 21.78 10.12
C GLN A 196 3.91 21.84 11.33
N GLU A 197 2.77 22.51 11.23
CA GLU A 197 1.76 22.60 12.30
C GLU A 197 1.16 21.23 12.65
N ALA A 198 1.17 20.26 11.73
CA ALA A 198 0.69 18.91 11.97
C ALA A 198 1.69 18.03 12.73
N LEU A 199 2.99 18.35 12.71
CA LEU A 199 4.05 17.48 13.23
C LEU A 199 3.88 17.10 14.71
N PRO A 200 3.54 18.01 15.65
CA PRO A 200 3.36 17.63 17.05
C PRO A 200 2.18 16.67 17.25
N VAL A 201 1.11 16.82 16.46
CA VAL A 201 -0.08 15.95 16.56
C VAL A 201 0.21 14.58 15.95
N LEU A 202 0.93 14.55 14.83
CA LEU A 202 1.40 13.33 14.17
C LEU A 202 2.33 12.52 15.08
N ASP A 203 3.29 13.18 15.73
CA ASP A 203 4.24 12.52 16.64
C ASP A 203 3.54 11.89 17.85
N ASN A 204 2.61 12.63 18.47
CA ASN A 204 1.79 12.11 19.56
C ASN A 204 0.90 10.93 19.12
N ALA A 205 0.33 11.00 17.91
CA ALA A 205 -0.50 9.93 17.38
C ALA A 205 0.31 8.65 17.07
N PHE A 206 1.58 8.77 16.70
CA PHE A 206 2.47 7.63 16.46
C PHE A 206 2.64 6.77 17.72
N TYR A 207 2.81 7.38 18.89
CA TYR A 207 2.98 6.68 20.17
C TYR A 207 1.67 6.36 20.91
N LYS A 208 0.53 6.59 20.27
CA LYS A 208 -0.77 6.30 20.89
C LYS A 208 -0.89 4.79 21.19
N SER A 209 -1.38 4.46 22.38
CA SER A 209 -1.59 3.06 22.77
C SER A 209 -2.58 2.37 21.85
N GLY A 210 -2.23 1.17 21.36
CA GLY A 210 -3.05 0.41 20.42
C GLY A 210 -3.11 1.01 19.02
N GLN A 211 -2.18 1.89 18.66
CA GLN A 211 -2.14 2.48 17.33
C GLN A 211 -1.85 1.42 16.26
N ASP A 212 -2.56 1.56 15.15
CA ASP A 212 -2.48 0.68 14.00
C ASP A 212 -1.15 0.88 13.24
N SER A 213 -0.46 -0.20 12.87
CA SER A 213 0.85 -0.15 12.20
C SER A 213 0.76 0.54 10.84
N VAL A 214 -0.35 0.37 10.10
CA VAL A 214 -0.56 1.07 8.83
C VAL A 214 -0.63 2.57 9.07
N VAL A 215 -1.30 3.00 10.14
CA VAL A 215 -1.36 4.44 10.47
C VAL A 215 0.01 4.96 10.90
N MET A 216 0.78 4.20 11.69
CA MET A 216 2.16 4.57 12.03
C MET A 216 3.02 4.77 10.78
N GLN A 217 2.96 3.84 9.81
CA GLN A 217 3.68 3.94 8.56
C GLN A 217 3.29 5.21 7.79
N ARG A 218 1.98 5.47 7.67
CA ARG A 218 1.45 6.66 7.00
C ARG A 218 1.87 7.96 7.70
N ILE A 219 1.94 7.98 9.03
CA ILE A 219 2.46 9.12 9.79
C ILE A 219 3.93 9.40 9.44
N VAL A 220 4.77 8.35 9.42
CA VAL A 220 6.19 8.47 9.07
C VAL A 220 6.37 9.00 7.64
N GLN A 221 5.59 8.49 6.68
CA GLN A 221 5.57 8.99 5.30
C GLN A 221 5.22 10.49 5.23
N ILE A 222 4.18 10.92 5.98
CA ILE A 222 3.77 12.33 6.03
C ILE A 222 4.89 13.19 6.62
N MET A 223 5.50 12.76 7.74
CA MET A 223 6.60 13.49 8.37
C MET A 223 7.81 13.65 7.44
N GLY A 224 8.21 12.59 6.72
CA GLY A 224 9.29 12.65 5.73
C GLY A 224 9.01 13.66 4.62
N ARG A 225 7.78 13.66 4.09
CA ARG A 225 7.39 14.60 3.04
C ARG A 225 7.30 16.04 3.52
N ILE A 226 6.75 16.28 4.73
CA ILE A 226 6.73 17.62 5.33
C ILE A 226 8.17 18.15 5.48
N GLY A 227 9.08 17.27 5.92
CA GLY A 227 10.49 17.58 6.03
C GLY A 227 10.81 18.71 7.02
N GLY A 228 12.02 19.25 6.90
CA GLY A 228 12.55 20.25 7.82
C GLY A 228 13.14 19.67 9.11
N PRO A 229 13.84 20.51 9.90
CA PRO A 229 14.65 20.04 11.02
C PRO A 229 13.82 19.33 12.10
N THR A 230 12.62 19.83 12.42
CA THR A 230 11.74 19.22 13.42
C THR A 230 11.25 17.84 13.00
N ALA A 231 10.87 17.66 11.72
CA ALA A 231 10.45 16.37 11.22
C ALA A 231 11.61 15.37 11.20
N LEU A 232 12.81 15.81 10.78
CA LEU A 232 14.02 15.00 10.80
C LEU A 232 14.39 14.51 12.19
N ASP A 233 14.34 15.39 13.20
CA ASP A 233 14.61 15.00 14.59
C ASP A 233 13.56 13.99 15.12
N MET A 234 12.28 14.21 14.82
CA MET A 234 11.20 13.28 15.18
C MET A 234 11.34 11.91 14.51
N LEU A 235 11.71 11.88 13.22
CA LEU A 235 11.98 10.65 12.48
C LEU A 235 13.22 9.93 13.01
N TRP A 236 14.31 10.66 13.29
CA TRP A 236 15.53 10.10 13.85
C TRP A 236 15.29 9.41 15.20
N ASN A 237 14.41 9.96 16.04
CA ASN A 237 14.02 9.35 17.31
C ASN A 237 13.25 8.02 17.13
N LYS A 238 12.81 7.70 15.90
CA LYS A 238 12.09 6.46 15.55
C LYS A 238 12.97 5.45 14.78
N ILE A 239 14.26 5.73 14.57
CA ILE A 239 15.12 4.85 13.77
C ILE A 239 15.28 3.44 14.36
N ASP A 240 15.22 3.26 15.69
CA ASP A 240 15.28 1.92 16.32
C ASP A 240 13.88 1.36 16.64
N PHE A 241 12.83 1.79 15.93
CA PHE A 241 11.51 1.25 16.18
C PHE A 241 11.50 -0.28 15.91
N PRO A 242 10.96 -1.13 16.81
CA PRO A 242 11.12 -2.58 16.70
C PRO A 242 10.49 -3.23 15.45
N ASP A 243 9.46 -2.61 14.87
CA ASP A 243 8.78 -3.11 13.68
C ASP A 243 9.60 -2.81 12.41
N LYS A 244 9.99 -3.84 11.65
CA LYS A 244 10.77 -3.71 10.40
C LYS A 244 10.13 -2.80 9.36
N VAL A 245 8.81 -2.89 9.19
CA VAL A 245 8.10 -2.14 8.15
C VAL A 245 8.17 -0.66 8.49
N ILE A 246 7.94 -0.32 9.76
CA ILE A 246 8.08 1.05 10.26
C ILE A 246 9.53 1.51 10.19
N HIS A 247 10.49 0.67 10.59
CA HIS A 247 11.91 0.97 10.51
C HIS A 247 12.35 1.30 9.07
N SER A 248 11.99 0.45 8.10
CA SER A 248 12.24 0.70 6.67
C SER A 248 11.64 2.04 6.24
N GLN A 249 10.39 2.29 6.63
CA GLN A 249 9.70 3.53 6.27
C GLN A 249 10.37 4.77 6.87
N VAL A 250 10.88 4.69 8.10
CA VAL A 250 11.59 5.81 8.76
C VAL A 250 12.87 6.14 7.99
N LEU A 251 13.59 5.13 7.53
CA LEU A 251 14.83 5.35 6.78
C LEU A 251 14.60 5.89 5.38
N GLU A 252 13.58 5.39 4.69
CA GLU A 252 13.12 5.97 3.42
C GLU A 252 12.74 7.45 3.62
N ALA A 253 11.93 7.76 4.64
CA ALA A 253 11.52 9.13 4.95
C ALA A 253 12.71 10.05 5.27
N LEU A 254 13.69 9.56 6.03
CA LEU A 254 14.93 10.31 6.32
C LEU A 254 15.76 10.52 5.05
N SER A 255 15.90 9.51 4.20
CA SER A 255 16.65 9.58 2.95
C SER A 255 16.02 10.57 1.97
N GLU A 256 14.70 10.49 1.78
CA GLU A 256 13.91 11.42 0.94
C GLU A 256 14.00 12.87 1.46
N SER A 257 14.08 13.05 2.79
CA SER A 257 14.26 14.37 3.42
C SER A 257 15.70 14.92 3.29
N GLY A 258 16.61 14.19 2.64
CA GLY A 258 18.01 14.58 2.50
C GLY A 258 18.82 14.54 3.79
N PHE A 259 18.41 13.72 4.76
CA PHE A 259 19.05 13.61 6.07
C PHE A 259 20.53 13.23 5.96
N ARG A 260 21.38 13.91 6.75
CA ARG A 260 22.81 13.63 6.88
C ARG A 260 23.18 13.33 8.32
N ALA A 261 23.92 12.24 8.49
CA ALA A 261 24.35 11.82 9.80
C ALA A 261 25.35 12.81 10.40
N GLY A 262 24.99 13.39 11.53
CA GLY A 262 25.94 14.06 12.41
C GLY A 262 26.89 13.06 13.07
N ILE A 263 27.98 13.55 13.68
CA ILE A 263 29.03 12.72 14.30
C ILE A 263 28.46 11.72 15.32
N SER A 264 27.46 12.13 16.12
CA SER A 264 26.79 11.29 17.12
C SER A 264 25.93 10.17 16.53
N GLN A 265 25.58 10.25 15.24
CA GLN A 265 24.63 9.36 14.57
C GLN A 265 25.36 8.29 13.73
N ILE A 266 26.62 8.53 13.36
CA ILE A 266 27.42 7.64 12.48
C ILE A 266 27.51 6.22 13.03
N SER A 267 27.78 6.05 14.33
CA SER A 267 27.94 4.73 14.94
C SER A 267 26.67 3.87 14.85
N ARG A 268 25.51 4.49 15.06
CA ARG A 268 24.19 3.83 14.98
C ARG A 268 23.88 3.37 13.55
N ILE A 269 24.19 4.22 12.56
CA ILE A 269 24.02 3.85 11.14
C ILE A 269 24.97 2.71 10.75
N LYS A 270 26.23 2.75 11.18
CA LYS A 270 27.18 1.64 10.94
C LYS A 270 26.69 0.34 11.53
N PHE A 271 26.16 0.36 12.76
CA PHE A 271 25.57 -0.82 13.39
C PHE A 271 24.37 -1.36 12.61
N ALA A 272 23.49 -0.48 12.10
CA ALA A 272 22.38 -0.89 11.24
C ALA A 272 22.88 -1.54 9.94
N ILE A 273 23.94 -1.00 9.31
CA ILE A 273 24.58 -1.62 8.14
C ILE A 273 25.12 -3.01 8.49
N GLU A 274 25.83 -3.17 9.61
CA GLU A 274 26.36 -4.47 10.03
C GLU A 274 25.25 -5.50 10.28
N ASN A 275 24.13 -5.12 10.90
CA ASN A 275 22.98 -6.01 11.09
C ASN A 275 22.37 -6.48 9.76
N ASN A 276 22.21 -5.59 8.77
CA ASN A 276 21.74 -5.99 7.44
C ASN A 276 22.72 -6.97 6.78
N ILE A 277 24.03 -6.75 6.90
CA ILE A 277 25.04 -7.67 6.36
C ILE A 277 24.97 -9.03 7.06
N GLN A 278 24.73 -9.06 8.37
CA GLN A 278 24.53 -10.29 9.12
C GLN A 278 23.32 -11.09 8.63
N ASP A 279 22.20 -10.41 8.37
CA ASP A 279 20.99 -11.04 7.81
C ASP A 279 21.25 -11.60 6.41
N ILE A 280 21.91 -10.83 5.54
CA ILE A 280 22.31 -11.28 4.21
C ILE A 280 23.25 -12.49 4.31
N ALA A 281 24.27 -12.45 5.17
CA ALA A 281 25.21 -13.55 5.35
C ALA A 281 24.49 -14.84 5.77
N TRP A 282 23.51 -14.73 6.66
CA TRP A 282 22.69 -15.86 7.09
C TRP A 282 21.83 -16.41 5.95
N ASN A 283 21.16 -15.53 5.20
CA ASN A 283 20.31 -15.88 4.07
C ASN A 283 21.11 -16.53 2.93
N LEU A 284 22.32 -16.04 2.63
CA LEU A 284 23.22 -16.64 1.64
C LEU A 284 23.66 -18.06 2.06
N ALA A 285 23.97 -18.25 3.34
CA ALA A 285 24.30 -19.58 3.87
C ALA A 285 23.09 -20.53 3.77
N ALA A 286 21.89 -20.07 4.17
CA ALA A 286 20.66 -20.82 4.01
C ALA A 286 20.37 -21.17 2.54
N TYR A 287 20.59 -20.23 1.63
CA TYR A 287 20.40 -20.44 0.19
C TYR A 287 21.26 -21.57 -0.38
N LEU A 288 22.47 -21.78 0.15
CA LEU A 288 23.37 -22.87 -0.24
C LEU A 288 22.98 -24.22 0.39
N GLU A 289 22.39 -24.20 1.59
CA GLU A 289 21.94 -25.40 2.32
C GLU A 289 20.59 -25.94 1.78
N LEU A 290 19.85 -25.11 1.05
CA LEU A 290 18.61 -25.49 0.37
C LEU A 290 18.90 -26.12 -1.02
N PRO A 291 18.35 -27.30 -1.33
CA PRO A 291 18.58 -27.97 -2.61
C PRO A 291 18.12 -27.14 -3.81
N ASP A 292 18.90 -27.17 -4.89
CA ASP A 292 18.51 -26.57 -6.16
C ASP A 292 17.47 -27.44 -6.89
N SER A 293 16.20 -27.24 -6.52
CA SER A 293 15.08 -27.97 -7.10
C SER A 293 13.91 -27.05 -7.35
N LYS A 294 13.09 -27.34 -8.38
CA LYS A 294 11.83 -26.63 -8.67
C LYS A 294 10.93 -26.54 -7.43
N LYS A 295 11.00 -27.57 -6.58
CA LYS A 295 10.31 -27.69 -5.30
C LYS A 295 10.71 -26.59 -4.29
N MET A 296 11.99 -26.22 -4.22
CA MET A 296 12.55 -25.24 -3.27
C MET A 296 12.69 -23.83 -3.86
N GLN A 297 12.44 -23.67 -5.15
CA GLN A 297 12.66 -22.43 -5.89
C GLN A 297 11.94 -21.23 -5.26
N GLN A 298 10.70 -21.41 -4.78
CA GLN A 298 9.93 -20.33 -4.16
C GLN A 298 10.56 -19.81 -2.86
N LEU A 299 11.09 -20.70 -2.02
CA LEU A 299 11.81 -20.31 -0.80
C LEU A 299 13.16 -19.68 -1.12
N ARG A 300 13.92 -20.25 -2.07
CA ARG A 300 15.18 -19.67 -2.53
C ARG A 300 14.99 -18.27 -3.13
N GLN A 301 13.89 -18.07 -3.86
CA GLN A 301 13.51 -16.77 -4.40
C GLN A 301 13.12 -15.78 -3.29
N ALA A 302 12.37 -16.21 -2.27
CA ALA A 302 12.04 -15.37 -1.12
C ALA A 302 13.30 -14.88 -0.37
N LEU A 303 14.31 -15.75 -0.19
CA LEU A 303 15.60 -15.37 0.41
C LEU A 303 16.38 -14.36 -0.45
N ARG A 304 16.31 -14.49 -1.78
CA ARG A 304 16.94 -13.51 -2.69
C ARG A 304 16.24 -12.16 -2.60
N GLU A 305 14.92 -12.13 -2.62
CA GLU A 305 14.12 -10.90 -2.47
C GLU A 305 14.41 -10.20 -1.13
N GLU A 306 14.63 -10.97 -0.06
CA GLU A 306 15.02 -10.44 1.26
C GLU A 306 16.43 -9.84 1.23
N ASN A 307 17.40 -10.52 0.63
CA ASN A 307 18.75 -9.96 0.45
C ASN A 307 18.75 -8.69 -0.42
N GLU A 308 17.95 -8.64 -1.48
CA GLU A 308 17.81 -7.44 -2.30
C GLU A 308 17.21 -6.28 -1.51
N HIS A 309 16.28 -6.55 -0.59
CA HIS A 309 15.75 -5.52 0.32
C HIS A 309 16.82 -5.01 1.28
N ASP A 310 17.56 -5.91 1.94
CA ASP A 310 18.64 -5.54 2.86
C ASP A 310 19.78 -4.78 2.14
N ILE A 311 20.08 -5.12 0.88
CA ILE A 311 21.05 -4.38 0.05
C ILE A 311 20.55 -2.96 -0.26
N ARG A 312 19.27 -2.79 -0.64
CA ARG A 312 18.68 -1.45 -0.85
C ARG A 312 18.74 -0.61 0.43
N HIS A 313 18.51 -1.25 1.56
CA HIS A 313 18.60 -0.63 2.87
C HIS A 313 20.05 -0.20 3.18
N ILE A 314 21.06 -1.02 2.87
CA ILE A 314 22.48 -0.64 2.97
C ILE A 314 22.79 0.60 2.11
N TYR A 315 22.34 0.66 0.85
CA TYR A 315 22.55 1.85 0.02
C TYR A 315 21.92 3.11 0.63
N THR A 316 20.72 2.97 1.19
CA THR A 316 20.01 4.07 1.86
C THR A 316 20.81 4.59 3.06
N LEU A 317 21.30 3.70 3.91
CA LEU A 317 22.15 4.05 5.06
C LEU A 317 23.50 4.65 4.63
N LEU A 318 24.13 4.12 3.57
CA LEU A 318 25.35 4.69 3.00
C LEU A 318 25.13 6.11 2.48
N SER A 319 23.99 6.41 1.86
CA SER A 319 23.65 7.76 1.39
C SER A 319 23.51 8.79 2.53
N MET A 320 23.24 8.34 3.75
CA MET A 320 23.19 9.21 4.94
C MET A 320 24.58 9.49 5.51
N LEU A 321 25.56 8.59 5.28
CA LEU A 321 26.94 8.70 5.73
C LEU A 321 27.86 9.38 4.71
N TYR A 322 27.62 9.16 3.44
CA TYR A 322 28.47 9.54 2.32
C TYR A 322 27.70 10.35 1.29
N ASP A 323 28.40 10.89 0.29
CA ASP A 323 27.75 11.63 -0.79
C ASP A 323 26.72 10.75 -1.58
N PRO A 324 25.43 11.13 -1.72
CA PRO A 324 24.38 10.30 -2.29
C PRO A 324 24.54 10.12 -3.78
N GLU A 325 25.12 11.11 -4.49
CA GLU A 325 25.38 11.00 -5.92
C GLU A 325 26.45 9.92 -6.17
N SER A 326 27.48 9.89 -5.33
CA SER A 326 28.50 8.84 -5.34
C SER A 326 27.92 7.45 -5.04
N ILE A 327 27.10 7.32 -3.98
CA ILE A 327 26.44 6.06 -3.63
C ILE A 327 25.45 5.62 -4.73
N HIS A 328 24.76 6.58 -5.35
CA HIS A 328 23.86 6.31 -6.45
C HIS A 328 24.61 5.74 -7.67
N LEU A 329 25.71 6.39 -8.07
CA LEU A 329 26.53 5.93 -9.19
C LEU A 329 27.05 4.51 -8.96
N ILE A 330 27.44 4.18 -7.74
CA ILE A 330 27.83 2.81 -7.35
C ILE A 330 26.67 1.84 -7.54
N LYS A 331 25.48 2.18 -7.01
CA LYS A 331 24.27 1.35 -7.14
C LYS A 331 23.95 1.10 -8.62
N GLN A 332 23.89 2.14 -9.44
CA GLN A 332 23.56 2.05 -10.86
C GLN A 332 24.54 1.15 -11.62
N ASN A 333 25.84 1.32 -11.36
CA ASN A 333 26.87 0.52 -12.03
C ASN A 333 26.83 -0.96 -11.60
N LEU A 334 26.54 -1.26 -10.33
CA LEU A 334 26.33 -2.64 -9.87
C LEU A 334 25.06 -3.26 -10.46
N GLU A 335 23.95 -2.52 -10.49
CA GLU A 335 22.68 -2.99 -11.05
C GLU A 335 22.73 -3.16 -12.58
N SER A 336 23.67 -2.50 -13.27
CA SER A 336 23.88 -2.69 -14.72
C SER A 336 24.29 -4.12 -15.10
N GLY A 337 24.88 -4.87 -14.14
CA GLY A 337 25.37 -6.24 -14.37
C GLY A 337 26.53 -6.35 -15.36
N THR A 338 27.12 -5.23 -15.78
CA THR A 338 28.29 -5.24 -16.69
C THR A 338 29.58 -5.41 -15.90
N SER A 339 30.51 -6.22 -16.40
CA SER A 339 31.81 -6.45 -15.72
C SER A 339 32.59 -5.16 -15.49
N GLU A 340 32.52 -4.21 -16.43
CA GLU A 340 33.18 -2.90 -16.34
C GLU A 340 32.50 -2.03 -15.27
N GLY A 341 31.17 -1.95 -15.28
CA GLY A 341 30.40 -1.20 -14.28
C GLY A 341 30.61 -1.74 -12.87
N ILE A 342 30.55 -3.05 -12.69
CA ILE A 342 30.81 -3.71 -11.39
C ILE A 342 32.22 -3.37 -10.90
N THR A 343 33.25 -3.51 -11.75
CA THR A 343 34.63 -3.19 -11.37
C THR A 343 34.76 -1.73 -10.92
N TYR A 344 34.22 -0.80 -11.70
CA TYR A 344 34.22 0.62 -11.35
C TYR A 344 33.53 0.90 -10.01
N ALA A 345 32.36 0.29 -9.78
CA ALA A 345 31.62 0.47 -8.53
C ALA A 345 32.37 -0.08 -7.31
N ILE A 346 33.06 -1.22 -7.45
CA ILE A 346 33.90 -1.79 -6.38
C ILE A 346 35.11 -0.88 -6.10
N GLU A 347 35.77 -0.33 -7.12
CA GLU A 347 36.85 0.64 -6.94
C GLU A 347 36.37 1.90 -6.21
N MET A 348 35.20 2.41 -6.57
CA MET A 348 34.60 3.54 -5.87
C MET A 348 34.29 3.21 -4.40
N LEU A 349 33.73 2.03 -4.12
CA LEU A 349 33.49 1.58 -2.75
C LEU A 349 34.79 1.46 -1.95
N ASP A 350 35.87 1.00 -2.57
CA ASP A 350 37.19 0.90 -1.94
C ASP A 350 37.78 2.29 -1.62
N VAL A 351 37.49 3.32 -2.41
CA VAL A 351 37.92 4.68 -2.09
C VAL A 351 37.05 5.31 -0.99
N LEU A 352 35.74 5.07 -1.00
CA LEU A 352 34.78 5.76 -0.12
C LEU A 352 34.71 5.17 1.30
N LEU A 353 34.78 3.84 1.42
CA LEU A 353 34.53 3.15 2.69
C LEU A 353 35.78 3.10 3.57
N THR A 354 35.58 3.01 4.88
CA THR A 354 36.67 2.66 5.82
C THR A 354 37.00 1.17 5.73
N ASP A 355 38.25 0.76 5.97
CA ASP A 355 38.70 -0.65 5.84
C ASP A 355 37.80 -1.67 6.53
N ASP A 356 37.30 -1.34 7.72
CA ASP A 356 36.35 -2.18 8.47
C ASP A 356 35.04 -2.44 7.70
N LEU A 357 34.44 -1.40 7.12
CA LEU A 357 33.22 -1.50 6.32
C LEU A 357 33.48 -2.17 4.96
N LYS A 358 34.65 -1.92 4.34
CA LYS A 358 35.02 -2.53 3.05
C LYS A 358 34.96 -4.05 3.12
N GLN A 359 35.58 -4.63 4.15
CA GLN A 359 35.69 -6.08 4.31
C GLN A 359 34.33 -6.78 4.48
N ARG A 360 33.29 -6.04 4.92
CA ARG A 360 31.93 -6.57 5.12
C ARG A 360 30.98 -6.24 3.97
N ILE A 361 31.05 -5.02 3.42
CA ILE A 361 30.13 -4.54 2.36
C ILE A 361 30.50 -5.09 0.99
N ILE A 362 31.79 -5.06 0.62
CA ILE A 362 32.23 -5.47 -0.72
C ILE A 362 31.81 -6.92 -1.02
N PRO A 363 32.03 -7.92 -0.15
CA PRO A 363 31.61 -9.29 -0.45
C PRO A 363 30.11 -9.46 -0.69
N VAL A 364 29.27 -8.60 -0.12
CA VAL A 364 27.82 -8.62 -0.34
C VAL A 364 27.48 -8.10 -1.72
N LEU A 365 28.07 -6.97 -2.12
CA LEU A 365 27.76 -6.23 -3.34
C LEU A 365 28.49 -6.74 -4.59
N ASP A 366 29.64 -7.37 -4.42
CA ASP A 366 30.48 -7.88 -5.50
C ASP A 366 29.81 -9.04 -6.26
N ASP A 367 30.08 -9.17 -7.56
CA ASP A 367 29.55 -10.24 -8.41
C ASP A 367 30.43 -11.51 -8.33
N ILE A 368 30.51 -12.04 -7.13
CA ILE A 368 31.22 -13.29 -6.83
C ILE A 368 30.23 -14.41 -6.50
N PRO A 369 30.61 -15.68 -6.75
CA PRO A 369 29.75 -16.81 -6.42
C PRO A 369 29.29 -16.82 -4.96
N VAL A 370 28.05 -17.23 -4.70
CA VAL A 370 27.44 -17.21 -3.36
C VAL A 370 28.28 -17.95 -2.31
N HIS A 371 28.92 -19.07 -2.67
CA HIS A 371 29.80 -19.81 -1.77
C HIS A 371 31.03 -18.99 -1.34
N GLU A 372 31.54 -18.14 -2.22
CA GLU A 372 32.65 -17.24 -1.94
C GLU A 372 32.20 -16.08 -1.04
N LYS A 373 31.01 -15.51 -1.29
CA LYS A 373 30.38 -14.50 -0.40
C LYS A 373 30.29 -15.03 1.02
N VAL A 374 29.72 -16.22 1.20
CA VAL A 374 29.57 -16.87 2.51
C VAL A 374 30.94 -17.10 3.16
N ARG A 375 31.94 -17.60 2.41
CA ARG A 375 33.29 -17.83 2.94
C ARG A 375 33.93 -16.55 3.50
N ARG A 376 33.83 -15.44 2.77
CA ARG A 376 34.40 -14.15 3.20
C ARG A 376 33.67 -13.61 4.43
N LEU A 377 32.33 -13.64 4.41
CA LEU A 377 31.49 -13.12 5.48
C LEU A 377 31.54 -13.96 6.76
N GLN A 378 31.81 -15.27 6.67
CA GLN A 378 31.89 -16.16 7.83
C GLN A 378 32.99 -15.77 8.83
N THR A 379 34.01 -15.02 8.38
CA THR A 379 35.06 -14.46 9.24
C THR A 379 34.50 -13.46 10.26
N PHE A 380 33.49 -12.69 9.86
CA PHE A 380 32.86 -11.65 10.68
C PHE A 380 31.55 -12.13 11.31
N PHE A 381 30.80 -12.97 10.60
CA PHE A 381 29.49 -13.48 11.00
C PHE A 381 29.53 -15.02 11.03
N PRO A 382 30.16 -15.61 12.07
CA PRO A 382 30.32 -17.06 12.15
C PRO A 382 28.97 -17.76 12.30
N ARG A 383 28.72 -18.76 11.46
CA ARG A 383 27.53 -19.61 11.48
C ARG A 383 27.93 -21.07 11.28
N SER A 384 27.29 -21.97 12.02
CA SER A 384 27.41 -23.41 11.79
C SER A 384 26.76 -23.81 10.46
N ARG A 385 27.28 -24.84 9.80
CA ARG A 385 26.63 -25.41 8.62
C ARG A 385 25.46 -26.28 9.07
N TYR A 386 24.31 -26.11 8.42
CA TYR A 386 23.08 -26.82 8.75
C TYR A 386 22.67 -27.79 7.63
N THR A 387 21.89 -28.81 8.01
CA THR A 387 21.14 -29.60 7.03
C THR A 387 19.94 -28.79 6.55
N THR A 388 19.34 -29.20 5.43
CA THR A 388 18.14 -28.55 4.89
C THR A 388 17.01 -28.46 5.92
N GLU A 389 16.77 -29.51 6.71
CA GLU A 389 15.75 -29.56 7.74
C GLU A 389 16.04 -28.56 8.87
N MET A 390 17.29 -28.51 9.35
CA MET A 390 17.71 -27.53 10.36
C MET A 390 17.58 -26.09 9.84
N THR A 391 17.95 -25.84 8.58
CA THR A 391 17.78 -24.51 7.95
C THR A 391 16.30 -24.11 7.93
N LEU A 392 15.39 -25.02 7.58
CA LEU A 392 13.94 -24.77 7.64
C LEU A 392 13.45 -24.48 9.07
N LYS A 393 13.92 -25.24 10.07
CA LYS A 393 13.60 -24.99 11.48
C LYS A 393 14.06 -23.60 11.93
N PHE A 394 15.29 -23.20 11.61
CA PHE A 394 15.79 -21.89 11.99
C PHE A 394 15.08 -20.76 11.25
N LEU A 395 14.67 -20.96 9.99
CA LEU A 395 13.88 -19.97 9.24
C LEU A 395 12.56 -19.63 9.95
N ILE A 396 11.81 -20.64 10.40
CA ILE A 396 10.49 -20.40 11.03
C ILE A 396 10.61 -19.77 12.43
N ASN A 397 11.74 -19.96 13.11
CA ASN A 397 11.98 -19.47 14.47
C ASN A 397 12.78 -18.16 14.54
N ARG A 398 13.29 -17.64 13.42
CA ARG A 398 13.90 -16.30 13.37
C ARG A 398 12.87 -15.23 13.72
N ASP A 399 13.29 -14.11 14.28
CA ASP A 399 12.39 -12.98 14.52
C ASP A 399 11.87 -12.40 13.20
N PHE A 400 10.73 -11.70 13.20
CA PHE A 400 10.27 -10.96 12.02
C PHE A 400 11.24 -9.82 11.65
N THR A 401 12.08 -9.40 12.60
CA THR A 401 13.24 -8.52 12.39
C THR A 401 14.43 -9.18 11.71
N GLN A 402 14.31 -10.43 11.26
CA GLN A 402 15.38 -11.18 10.60
C GLN A 402 14.87 -12.05 9.44
N SER A 403 13.62 -12.51 9.57
CA SER A 403 12.79 -13.38 8.74
C SER A 403 11.49 -12.71 8.28
N ASN A 404 11.33 -12.19 7.06
CA ASN A 404 10.02 -11.66 6.67
C ASN A 404 8.90 -12.73 6.62
N ARG A 405 7.62 -12.30 6.73
CA ARG A 405 6.46 -13.22 6.81
C ARG A 405 6.34 -14.17 5.61
N TRP A 406 6.69 -13.70 4.41
CA TRP A 406 6.62 -14.49 3.19
C TRP A 406 7.68 -15.58 3.14
N THR A 407 8.92 -15.27 3.51
CA THR A 407 10.01 -16.25 3.60
C THR A 407 9.67 -17.36 4.62
N LYS A 408 9.12 -16.99 5.78
CA LYS A 408 8.65 -17.96 6.79
C LYS A 408 7.50 -18.84 6.29
N ALA A 409 6.50 -18.24 5.61
CA ALA A 409 5.40 -18.98 5.02
C ALA A 409 5.89 -19.99 3.97
N CYS A 410 6.87 -19.60 3.14
CA CYS A 410 7.55 -20.52 2.23
C CYS A 410 8.23 -21.66 2.97
N ALA A 411 8.93 -21.40 4.07
CA ALA A 411 9.58 -22.44 4.88
C ALA A 411 8.56 -23.41 5.51
N LEU A 412 7.46 -22.90 6.07
CA LEU A 412 6.36 -23.71 6.61
C LEU A 412 5.72 -24.61 5.55
N TYR A 413 5.51 -24.07 4.34
CA TYR A 413 5.04 -24.86 3.20
C TYR A 413 6.02 -25.99 2.86
N GLN A 414 7.34 -25.71 2.87
CA GLN A 414 8.35 -26.74 2.63
C GLN A 414 8.33 -27.84 3.69
N ILE A 415 8.23 -27.48 4.97
CA ILE A 415 8.15 -28.41 6.09
C ILE A 415 6.95 -29.36 5.93
N GLY A 416 5.77 -28.82 5.64
CA GLY A 416 4.54 -29.60 5.49
C GLY A 416 4.61 -30.53 4.28
N ARG A 417 5.14 -30.04 3.15
CA ARG A 417 5.26 -30.82 1.91
C ARG A 417 6.32 -31.93 2.01
N LEU A 418 7.38 -31.71 2.77
CA LEU A 418 8.40 -32.73 3.06
C LEU A 418 8.01 -33.64 4.23
N GLN A 419 6.92 -33.31 4.94
CA GLN A 419 6.43 -34.01 6.13
C GLN A 419 7.50 -34.18 7.22
N VAL A 420 8.27 -33.12 7.49
CA VAL A 420 9.36 -33.15 8.49
C VAL A 420 8.77 -33.19 9.90
N SER A 421 8.74 -34.37 10.51
CA SER A 421 8.10 -34.62 11.80
C SER A 421 8.87 -34.09 13.02
N GLU A 422 10.16 -33.79 12.87
CA GLU A 422 11.03 -33.33 13.97
C GLU A 422 10.64 -31.96 14.55
N PHE A 423 9.81 -31.17 13.84
CA PHE A 423 9.49 -29.77 14.18
C PHE A 423 8.04 -29.55 14.59
N GLN A 424 7.34 -30.60 15.02
CA GLN A 424 5.92 -30.50 15.42
C GLN A 424 5.68 -29.43 16.51
N LEU A 425 6.56 -29.32 17.52
CA LEU A 425 6.42 -28.32 18.57
C LEU A 425 6.57 -26.89 18.05
N ASP A 426 7.47 -26.66 17.09
CA ASP A 426 7.66 -25.35 16.45
C ASP A 426 6.44 -24.97 15.60
N LEU A 427 5.81 -25.95 14.92
CA LEU A 427 4.56 -25.76 14.17
C LEU A 427 3.38 -25.46 15.11
N ILE A 428 3.28 -26.19 16.22
CA ILE A 428 2.25 -25.94 17.25
C ILE A 428 2.42 -24.55 17.85
N ALA A 429 3.64 -24.09 18.10
CA ALA A 429 3.87 -22.73 18.58
C ALA A 429 3.39 -21.68 17.56
N ASN A 430 3.68 -21.87 16.27
CA ASN A 430 3.25 -20.97 15.21
C ASN A 430 1.74 -21.02 14.90
N LEU A 431 1.02 -22.04 15.37
CA LEU A 431 -0.45 -22.07 15.33
C LEU A 431 -1.08 -20.94 16.16
N PHE A 432 -0.37 -20.41 17.15
CA PHE A 432 -0.81 -19.28 17.99
C PHE A 432 -0.20 -17.94 17.55
N ASN A 433 0.44 -17.89 16.38
CA ASN A 433 1.02 -16.65 15.87
C ASN A 433 -0.08 -15.62 15.56
N SER A 434 0.19 -14.35 15.84
CA SER A 434 -0.73 -13.26 15.52
C SER A 434 -0.88 -13.05 14.02
N ASP A 435 0.17 -13.29 13.24
CA ASP A 435 0.14 -13.20 11.78
C ASP A 435 -0.70 -14.35 11.18
N GLN A 436 -1.74 -13.99 10.43
CA GLN A 436 -2.67 -14.94 9.82
C GLN A 436 -1.99 -15.89 8.84
N LEU A 437 -1.10 -15.39 7.97
CA LEU A 437 -0.41 -16.20 6.98
C LEU A 437 0.47 -17.26 7.66
N ILE A 438 1.17 -16.88 8.73
CA ILE A 438 2.02 -17.82 9.49
C ILE A 438 1.16 -18.86 10.19
N ARG A 439 0.05 -18.44 10.81
CA ARG A 439 -0.88 -19.33 11.49
C ARG A 439 -1.53 -20.34 10.53
N GLU A 440 -2.02 -19.89 9.38
CA GLU A 440 -2.58 -20.75 8.32
C GLU A 440 -1.54 -21.77 7.83
N MET A 441 -0.32 -21.32 7.54
CA MET A 441 0.72 -22.22 7.01
C MET A 441 1.27 -23.18 8.05
N ALA A 442 1.33 -22.79 9.32
CA ALA A 442 1.68 -23.69 10.41
C ALA A 442 0.59 -24.76 10.60
N ALA A 443 -0.68 -24.36 10.55
CA ALA A 443 -1.81 -25.26 10.65
C ALA A 443 -1.87 -26.26 9.49
N TRP A 444 -1.73 -25.78 8.24
CA TRP A 444 -1.65 -26.63 7.05
C TRP A 444 -0.47 -27.60 7.14
N SER A 445 0.72 -27.10 7.49
CA SER A 445 1.93 -27.91 7.63
C SER A 445 1.79 -28.99 8.71
N LEU A 446 1.23 -28.63 9.87
CA LEU A 446 0.95 -29.58 10.95
C LEU A 446 -0.06 -30.64 10.52
N TYR A 447 -1.10 -30.27 9.79
CA TYR A 447 -2.10 -31.23 9.27
C TYR A 447 -1.49 -32.21 8.25
N GLN A 448 -0.57 -31.75 7.38
CA GLN A 448 0.14 -32.64 6.44
C GLN A 448 1.05 -33.66 7.16
N ILE A 449 1.55 -33.33 8.35
CA ILE A 449 2.44 -34.18 9.15
C ILE A 449 1.67 -35.10 10.09
N SER A 450 0.73 -34.55 10.86
CA SER A 450 -0.15 -35.28 11.79
C SER A 450 -1.50 -34.55 11.92
N PRO A 451 -2.54 -35.06 11.24
CA PRO A 451 -3.91 -34.59 11.41
C PRO A 451 -4.42 -34.61 12.85
N GLU A 452 -3.94 -35.57 13.66
CA GLU A 452 -4.31 -35.75 15.06
C GLU A 452 -3.81 -34.58 15.91
N LEU A 453 -2.54 -34.20 15.77
CA LEU A 453 -1.96 -33.08 16.50
C LEU A 453 -2.63 -31.75 16.15
N TYR A 454 -2.99 -31.54 14.88
CA TYR A 454 -3.77 -30.37 14.48
C TYR A 454 -5.13 -30.35 15.20
N LYS A 455 -5.87 -31.47 15.19
CA LYS A 455 -7.19 -31.58 15.85
C LYS A 455 -7.11 -31.41 17.37
N GLU A 456 -6.02 -31.85 17.99
CA GLU A 456 -5.78 -31.65 19.43
C GLU A 456 -5.53 -30.17 19.74
N HIS A 457 -4.59 -29.54 19.02
CA HIS A 457 -4.13 -28.20 19.37
C HIS A 457 -5.04 -27.08 18.88
N ARG A 458 -5.85 -27.29 17.83
CA ARG A 458 -6.86 -26.31 17.40
C ARG A 458 -7.88 -26.00 18.51
N LEU A 459 -8.14 -26.95 19.43
CA LEU A 459 -9.09 -26.77 20.54
C LEU A 459 -8.64 -25.70 21.54
N ARG A 460 -7.37 -25.31 21.50
CA ARG A 460 -6.78 -24.27 22.35
C ARG A 460 -6.85 -22.88 21.71
N LEU A 461 -7.28 -22.78 20.45
CA LEU A 461 -7.46 -21.50 19.76
C LEU A 461 -8.79 -20.85 20.15
N ALA A 462 -8.90 -19.54 19.91
CA ALA A 462 -10.19 -18.87 19.94
C ALA A 462 -11.13 -19.53 18.92
N LYS A 463 -12.43 -19.61 19.26
CA LYS A 463 -13.43 -20.32 18.47
C LYS A 463 -13.46 -19.86 17.00
N GLU A 464 -13.50 -18.55 16.79
CA GLU A 464 -13.51 -17.93 15.45
C GLU A 464 -12.28 -18.37 14.63
N VAL A 465 -11.09 -18.26 15.22
CA VAL A 465 -9.83 -18.66 14.56
C VAL A 465 -9.80 -20.16 14.23
N ALA A 466 -10.33 -21.01 15.11
CA ALA A 466 -10.39 -22.45 14.86
C ALA A 466 -11.35 -22.79 13.71
N GLU A 467 -12.52 -22.16 13.67
CA GLU A 467 -13.52 -22.33 12.60
C GLU A 467 -12.96 -21.85 11.24
N ASP A 468 -12.29 -20.71 11.21
CA ASP A 468 -11.62 -20.20 10.00
C ASP A 468 -10.57 -21.19 9.49
N LEU A 469 -9.69 -21.69 10.37
CA LEU A 469 -8.66 -22.65 9.98
C LEU A 469 -9.23 -23.99 9.52
N ASP A 470 -10.32 -24.45 10.14
CA ASP A 470 -10.99 -25.68 9.74
C ASP A 470 -11.55 -25.58 8.32
N SER A 471 -12.19 -24.45 8.00
CA SER A 471 -12.72 -24.18 6.65
C SER A 471 -11.63 -24.17 5.58
N LEU A 472 -10.41 -23.76 5.94
CA LEU A 472 -9.25 -23.71 5.05
C LEU A 472 -8.54 -25.06 4.91
N ILE A 473 -8.50 -25.87 5.96
CA ILE A 473 -7.62 -27.05 6.03
C ILE A 473 -8.38 -28.35 5.82
N LEU A 474 -9.55 -28.48 6.45
CA LEU A 474 -10.33 -29.73 6.45
C LEU A 474 -11.27 -29.82 5.24
N ASP A 475 -11.79 -28.69 4.78
CA ASP A 475 -12.74 -28.64 3.65
C ASP A 475 -12.09 -28.64 2.25
N ASN A 476 -10.75 -28.66 2.18
CA ASN A 476 -9.95 -28.72 0.94
C ASN A 476 -10.19 -29.98 0.06
N GLN A 477 -11.07 -30.90 0.45
CA GLN A 477 -11.49 -32.05 -0.36
C GLN A 477 -12.75 -31.79 -1.21
N LYS A 478 -13.39 -30.62 -1.10
CA LYS A 478 -14.45 -30.20 -2.03
C LYS A 478 -13.84 -29.43 -3.20
N PRO A 479 -14.31 -29.62 -4.45
CA PRO A 479 -13.84 -28.84 -5.61
C PRO A 479 -14.06 -27.32 -5.47
N PHE A 480 -14.93 -26.90 -4.53
CA PHE A 480 -15.26 -25.50 -4.19
C PHE A 480 -15.25 -25.28 -2.67
N GLY A 481 -14.21 -25.75 -1.97
CA GLY A 481 -14.04 -25.45 -0.54
C GLY A 481 -13.97 -23.93 -0.31
N GLU A 482 -14.73 -23.42 0.65
CA GLU A 482 -14.93 -21.98 0.90
C GLU A 482 -13.66 -21.22 1.33
N GLY A 483 -12.56 -21.92 1.61
CA GLY A 483 -11.31 -21.33 2.03
C GLY A 483 -10.15 -21.54 1.04
N VAL A 484 -9.63 -20.45 0.48
CA VAL A 484 -8.33 -20.43 -0.22
C VAL A 484 -7.26 -19.92 0.74
N LEU A 485 -6.19 -20.68 0.96
CA LEU A 485 -5.09 -20.26 1.84
C LEU A 485 -4.47 -18.94 1.34
N LEU A 486 -4.07 -18.05 2.25
CA LEU A 486 -3.37 -16.82 1.89
C LEU A 486 -2.12 -17.11 1.03
N TYR A 487 -1.40 -18.20 1.34
CA TYR A 487 -0.24 -18.64 0.56
C TYR A 487 -0.59 -18.96 -0.90
N GLU A 488 -1.76 -19.56 -1.15
CA GLU A 488 -2.24 -19.88 -2.49
C GLU A 488 -2.68 -18.62 -3.24
N LYS A 489 -3.35 -17.68 -2.55
CA LYS A 489 -3.67 -16.36 -3.11
C LYS A 489 -2.40 -15.65 -3.58
N ILE A 490 -1.36 -15.60 -2.73
CA ILE A 490 -0.07 -14.97 -3.06
C ILE A 490 0.60 -15.67 -4.25
N THR A 491 0.62 -17.00 -4.24
CA THR A 491 1.24 -17.80 -5.32
C THR A 491 0.49 -17.61 -6.65
N PHE A 492 -0.84 -17.51 -6.62
CA PHE A 492 -1.64 -17.19 -7.80
C PHE A 492 -1.34 -15.79 -8.33
N LEU A 493 -1.35 -14.76 -7.47
CA LEU A 493 -0.99 -13.40 -7.88
C LEU A 493 0.41 -13.35 -8.50
N LYS A 494 1.39 -14.03 -7.89
CA LYS A 494 2.78 -14.09 -8.41
C LYS A 494 2.89 -14.78 -9.77
N SER A 495 1.94 -15.63 -10.13
CA SER A 495 1.89 -16.28 -11.46
C SER A 495 1.34 -15.36 -12.57
N MET A 496 0.68 -14.26 -12.20
CA MET A 496 0.12 -13.30 -13.14
C MET A 496 1.20 -12.36 -13.64
N ARG A 497 1.24 -12.15 -14.97
CA ARG A 497 2.20 -11.22 -15.62
C ARG A 497 2.18 -9.81 -15.03
N ALA A 498 1.01 -9.32 -14.62
CA ALA A 498 0.88 -7.99 -14.03
C ALA A 498 1.70 -7.82 -12.74
N PHE A 499 1.97 -8.90 -12.01
CA PHE A 499 2.65 -8.90 -10.71
C PHE A 499 4.04 -9.54 -10.75
N GLU A 500 4.59 -9.82 -11.94
CA GLU A 500 5.86 -10.55 -12.11
C GLU A 500 7.04 -9.88 -11.38
N THR A 501 7.06 -8.54 -11.34
CA THR A 501 8.11 -7.75 -10.69
C THR A 501 7.84 -7.47 -9.20
N VAL A 502 6.75 -7.99 -8.64
CA VAL A 502 6.33 -7.70 -7.27
C VAL A 502 6.88 -8.78 -6.33
N THR A 503 7.50 -8.35 -5.23
CA THR A 503 8.04 -9.26 -4.23
C THR A 503 6.92 -10.04 -3.54
N GLY A 504 7.21 -11.26 -3.10
CA GLY A 504 6.23 -12.07 -2.38
C GLY A 504 5.78 -11.43 -1.06
N LEU A 505 6.65 -10.61 -0.44
CA LEU A 505 6.30 -9.82 0.73
C LEU A 505 5.21 -8.78 0.42
N LEU A 506 5.34 -8.00 -0.66
CA LEU A 506 4.30 -7.03 -1.05
C LEU A 506 2.98 -7.74 -1.39
N LEU A 507 3.06 -8.84 -2.14
CA LEU A 507 1.89 -9.65 -2.48
C LEU A 507 1.21 -10.24 -1.24
N SER A 508 1.95 -10.53 -0.18
CA SER A 508 1.37 -11.00 1.08
C SER A 508 0.45 -9.96 1.72
N TYR A 509 0.80 -8.67 1.64
CA TYR A 509 -0.05 -7.60 2.14
C TYR A 509 -1.26 -7.32 1.22
N LEU A 510 -1.13 -7.55 -0.10
CA LEU A 510 -2.27 -7.52 -1.01
C LEU A 510 -3.25 -8.66 -0.75
N ALA A 511 -2.73 -9.84 -0.42
CA ALA A 511 -3.54 -11.04 -0.21
C ALA A 511 -4.37 -10.99 1.08
N ASP A 512 -3.92 -10.27 2.11
CA ASP A 512 -4.66 -10.08 3.36
C ASP A 512 -6.05 -9.43 3.12
N ASP A 513 -6.15 -8.51 2.16
CA ASP A 513 -7.37 -7.77 1.82
C ASP A 513 -8.14 -8.39 0.63
N LEU A 514 -7.75 -9.59 0.18
CA LEU A 514 -8.33 -10.22 -1.01
C LEU A 514 -9.54 -11.08 -0.65
N GLU A 515 -10.72 -10.64 -1.05
CA GLU A 515 -11.97 -11.37 -0.83
C GLU A 515 -12.18 -12.43 -1.92
N VAL A 516 -12.75 -13.57 -1.53
CA VAL A 516 -13.08 -14.67 -2.45
C VAL A 516 -14.59 -14.70 -2.64
N ARG A 517 -15.03 -14.73 -3.89
CA ARG A 517 -16.45 -14.84 -4.25
C ARG A 517 -16.65 -15.97 -5.24
N HIS A 518 -17.51 -16.91 -4.87
CA HIS A 518 -17.96 -17.97 -5.76
C HIS A 518 -19.13 -17.47 -6.62
N LEU A 519 -19.08 -17.74 -7.92
CA LEU A 519 -20.13 -17.44 -8.88
C LEU A 519 -20.47 -18.73 -9.64
N PRO A 520 -21.55 -19.43 -9.27
CA PRO A 520 -22.02 -20.65 -9.95
C PRO A 520 -22.30 -20.42 -11.45
N GLU A 521 -22.25 -21.49 -12.23
CA GLU A 521 -22.59 -21.45 -13.67
C GLU A 521 -23.95 -20.77 -13.92
N GLY A 522 -23.99 -19.78 -14.83
CA GLY A 522 -25.19 -19.04 -15.20
C GLY A 522 -25.58 -17.92 -14.24
N GLU A 523 -24.96 -17.80 -13.06
CA GLU A 523 -25.19 -16.67 -12.17
C GLU A 523 -24.51 -15.38 -12.65
N THR A 524 -25.05 -14.26 -12.19
CA THR A 524 -24.62 -12.92 -12.59
C THR A 524 -24.12 -12.09 -11.41
N LEU A 525 -23.05 -11.33 -11.63
CA LEU A 525 -22.51 -10.37 -10.68
C LEU A 525 -22.58 -8.95 -11.26
N SER A 526 -23.41 -8.10 -10.65
CA SER A 526 -23.51 -6.69 -10.99
C SER A 526 -22.30 -5.91 -10.47
N LEU A 527 -21.69 -5.09 -11.34
CA LEU A 527 -20.50 -4.28 -11.02
C LEU A 527 -20.89 -2.83 -10.69
N HIS A 528 -21.85 -2.66 -9.78
CA HIS A 528 -22.38 -1.36 -9.33
C HIS A 528 -22.24 -1.16 -7.82
N GLY A 529 -22.44 0.09 -7.37
CA GLY A 529 -22.36 0.45 -5.96
C GLY A 529 -20.99 0.11 -5.38
N GLU A 530 -20.96 -0.71 -4.33
CA GLU A 530 -19.72 -1.08 -3.65
C GLU A 530 -18.74 -1.86 -4.53
N MET A 531 -19.25 -2.65 -5.49
CA MET A 531 -18.39 -3.43 -6.40
C MET A 531 -17.53 -2.55 -7.31
N MET A 532 -17.90 -1.28 -7.52
CA MET A 532 -17.06 -0.32 -8.22
C MET A 532 -15.74 -0.02 -7.49
N ASN A 533 -15.63 -0.36 -6.20
CA ASN A 533 -14.43 -0.19 -5.41
C ASN A 533 -13.45 -1.37 -5.51
N TYR A 534 -13.77 -2.41 -6.29
CA TYR A 534 -12.95 -3.61 -6.41
C TYR A 534 -12.48 -3.84 -7.85
N PHE A 535 -11.27 -4.38 -8.01
CA PHE A 535 -10.86 -5.13 -9.18
C PHE A 535 -11.36 -6.57 -9.01
N VAL A 536 -12.02 -7.09 -10.04
CA VAL A 536 -12.48 -8.48 -10.09
C VAL A 536 -11.49 -9.28 -10.92
N ILE A 537 -10.87 -10.30 -10.33
CA ILE A 537 -9.89 -11.18 -10.95
C ILE A 537 -10.47 -12.59 -11.02
N VAL A 538 -10.45 -13.23 -12.19
CA VAL A 538 -10.87 -14.63 -12.30
C VAL A 538 -9.73 -15.54 -11.84
N ARG A 539 -9.95 -16.33 -10.78
CA ARG A 539 -8.99 -17.34 -10.31
C ARG A 539 -9.13 -18.63 -11.11
N THR A 540 -10.32 -19.19 -11.12
CA THR A 540 -10.71 -20.41 -11.82
C THR A 540 -12.04 -20.20 -12.54
N GLY A 541 -12.29 -20.95 -13.60
CA GLY A 541 -13.50 -20.81 -14.41
C GLY A 541 -13.41 -19.73 -15.50
N ARG A 542 -14.57 -19.36 -16.03
CA ARG A 542 -14.74 -18.41 -17.14
C ARG A 542 -16.00 -17.60 -16.96
N ALA A 543 -15.92 -16.31 -17.28
CA ALA A 543 -17.06 -15.40 -17.19
C ALA A 543 -17.06 -14.36 -18.32
N ASN A 544 -18.25 -13.99 -18.77
CA ASN A 544 -18.47 -12.95 -19.78
C ASN A 544 -18.80 -11.61 -19.12
N LEU A 545 -18.12 -10.54 -19.57
CA LEU A 545 -18.42 -9.17 -19.20
C LEU A 545 -19.37 -8.55 -20.23
N TYR A 546 -20.53 -8.11 -19.76
CA TYR A 546 -21.49 -7.31 -20.52
C TYR A 546 -21.46 -5.86 -20.04
N GLN A 547 -21.39 -4.91 -20.98
CA GLN A 547 -21.49 -3.48 -20.71
C GLN A 547 -22.65 -2.93 -21.53
N GLN A 548 -23.60 -2.26 -20.87
CA GLN A 548 -24.81 -1.73 -21.53
C GLN A 548 -25.59 -2.81 -22.33
N GLY A 549 -25.53 -4.06 -21.90
CA GLY A 549 -26.18 -5.19 -22.55
C GLY A 549 -25.40 -5.83 -23.71
N GLU A 550 -24.26 -5.26 -24.12
CA GLU A 550 -23.40 -5.85 -25.16
C GLU A 550 -22.24 -6.65 -24.56
N LEU A 551 -21.93 -7.81 -25.16
CA LEU A 551 -20.78 -8.61 -24.76
C LEU A 551 -19.48 -7.89 -25.14
N THR A 552 -18.74 -7.44 -24.13
CA THR A 552 -17.49 -6.70 -24.34
C THR A 552 -16.28 -7.62 -24.30
N ARG A 553 -16.24 -8.58 -23.37
CA ARG A 553 -15.03 -9.39 -23.12
C ARG A 553 -15.32 -10.73 -22.44
N GLU A 554 -14.63 -11.78 -22.86
CA GLU A 554 -14.53 -13.03 -22.11
C GLU A 554 -13.32 -12.99 -21.16
N LEU A 555 -13.57 -13.26 -19.88
CA LEU A 555 -12.58 -13.36 -18.82
C LEU A 555 -12.27 -14.82 -18.52
N THR A 556 -10.97 -15.10 -18.50
CA THR A 556 -10.37 -16.40 -18.18
C THR A 556 -9.45 -16.22 -16.98
N SER A 557 -9.01 -17.32 -16.36
CA SER A 557 -8.05 -17.30 -15.25
C SER A 557 -6.90 -16.29 -15.46
N GLY A 558 -6.66 -15.46 -14.46
CA GLY A 558 -5.64 -14.40 -14.44
C GLY A 558 -6.02 -13.10 -15.16
N LYS A 559 -7.18 -13.02 -15.84
CA LYS A 559 -7.71 -11.75 -16.36
C LYS A 559 -8.51 -11.02 -15.28
N PHE A 560 -8.46 -9.70 -15.31
CA PHE A 560 -9.20 -8.85 -14.38
C PHE A 560 -9.93 -7.69 -15.05
N VAL A 561 -10.94 -7.17 -14.36
CA VAL A 561 -11.76 -6.01 -14.74
C VAL A 561 -11.87 -5.10 -13.52
N GLY A 562 -11.79 -3.78 -13.71
CA GLY A 562 -12.08 -2.87 -12.58
C GLY A 562 -12.23 -1.41 -12.96
N GLU A 563 -11.39 -0.83 -13.83
CA GLU A 563 -11.57 0.57 -14.25
C GLU A 563 -12.67 0.69 -15.32
N LEU A 564 -13.92 0.62 -14.86
CA LEU A 564 -15.14 0.83 -15.62
C LEU A 564 -15.60 2.30 -15.47
N LEU A 565 -15.96 2.92 -16.59
CA LEU A 565 -16.47 4.30 -16.62
C LEU A 565 -17.93 4.34 -16.16
N GLY A 566 -18.27 5.38 -15.38
CA GLY A 566 -19.64 5.68 -14.97
C GLY A 566 -19.68 6.79 -13.93
N LEU A 567 -19.58 8.05 -14.35
CA LEU A 567 -19.65 9.20 -13.44
C LEU A 567 -21.07 9.59 -13.07
N HIS A 568 -22.01 9.35 -13.97
CA HIS A 568 -23.42 9.61 -13.75
C HIS A 568 -24.22 8.54 -14.45
N SER A 569 -24.56 7.49 -13.73
CA SER A 569 -25.82 6.77 -13.92
C SER A 569 -25.87 5.60 -12.97
N GLU A 570 -26.93 5.59 -12.15
CA GLU A 570 -27.51 4.38 -11.58
C GLU A 570 -28.03 3.42 -12.69
N GLU A 571 -27.77 3.70 -13.98
CA GLU A 571 -28.31 3.05 -15.18
C GLU A 571 -27.27 2.28 -16.03
N LEU A 572 -25.96 2.44 -15.80
CA LEU A 572 -24.99 1.58 -16.51
C LEU A 572 -25.21 0.16 -16.00
N ASN A 573 -25.59 -0.79 -16.86
CA ASN A 573 -25.69 -2.21 -16.53
C ASN A 573 -24.39 -2.92 -16.92
N ASN A 574 -23.42 -2.95 -16.01
CA ASN A 574 -22.18 -3.72 -16.15
C ASN A 574 -22.33 -5.02 -15.35
N ILE A 575 -22.40 -6.15 -16.05
CA ILE A 575 -22.72 -7.44 -15.45
C ILE A 575 -21.68 -8.46 -15.89
N LEU A 576 -21.18 -9.22 -14.92
CA LEU A 576 -20.40 -10.42 -15.16
C LEU A 576 -21.34 -11.63 -15.16
N VAL A 577 -21.23 -12.53 -16.13
CA VAL A 577 -22.04 -13.76 -16.22
C VAL A 577 -21.10 -14.96 -16.25
N ALA A 578 -21.22 -15.86 -15.27
CA ALA A 578 -20.42 -17.09 -15.23
C ALA A 578 -20.83 -18.06 -16.34
N LEU A 579 -19.85 -18.55 -17.11
CA LEU A 579 -20.05 -19.57 -18.15
C LEU A 579 -19.88 -20.99 -17.60
N GLU A 580 -19.21 -21.11 -16.46
CA GLU A 580 -18.98 -22.32 -15.68
C GLU A 580 -18.76 -21.88 -14.22
N ASP A 581 -18.74 -22.80 -13.26
CA ASP A 581 -18.46 -22.46 -11.87
C ASP A 581 -17.14 -21.69 -11.75
N THR A 582 -17.25 -20.43 -11.33
CA THR A 582 -16.17 -19.44 -11.41
C THR A 582 -15.86 -18.91 -10.02
N GLU A 583 -14.57 -18.90 -9.68
CA GLU A 583 -14.10 -18.27 -8.45
C GLU A 583 -13.41 -16.95 -8.77
N LEU A 584 -13.87 -15.90 -8.08
CA LEU A 584 -13.43 -14.54 -8.28
C LEU A 584 -12.67 -14.05 -7.04
N PHE A 585 -11.55 -13.39 -7.28
CA PHE A 585 -10.87 -12.59 -6.28
C PHE A 585 -11.28 -11.13 -6.44
N LEU A 586 -11.74 -10.52 -5.35
CA LEU A 586 -12.06 -9.11 -5.28
C LEU A 586 -10.92 -8.39 -4.58
N LEU A 587 -10.23 -7.52 -5.32
CA LEU A 587 -9.12 -6.73 -4.82
C LEU A 587 -9.55 -5.28 -4.66
N ASN A 588 -9.50 -4.76 -3.43
CA ASN A 588 -9.85 -3.38 -3.16
C ASN A 588 -8.95 -2.41 -3.96
N LYS A 589 -9.57 -1.51 -4.74
CA LYS A 589 -8.86 -0.57 -5.62
C LYS A 589 -7.98 0.39 -4.84
N ASP A 590 -8.48 0.95 -3.74
CA ASP A 590 -7.71 1.91 -2.94
C ASP A 590 -6.44 1.26 -2.40
N ARG A 591 -6.53 0.02 -1.91
CA ARG A 591 -5.38 -0.74 -1.43
C ARG A 591 -4.39 -1.04 -2.55
N TYR A 592 -4.89 -1.46 -3.71
CA TYR A 592 -4.07 -1.70 -4.88
C TYR A 592 -3.30 -0.44 -5.32
N TYR A 593 -3.98 0.70 -5.40
CA TYR A 593 -3.34 1.97 -5.76
C TYR A 593 -2.34 2.44 -4.71
N GLU A 594 -2.59 2.24 -3.42
CA GLU A 594 -1.60 2.53 -2.37
C GLU A 594 -0.31 1.74 -2.57
N ILE A 595 -0.44 0.45 -2.86
CA ILE A 595 0.73 -0.42 -3.06
C ILE A 595 1.49 -0.08 -4.35
N LEU A 596 0.79 0.37 -5.39
CA LEU A 596 1.42 0.92 -6.59
C LEU A 596 2.11 2.26 -6.33
N ALA A 597 1.50 3.12 -5.51
CA ALA A 597 2.07 4.43 -5.16
C ALA A 597 3.36 4.29 -4.34
N ASP A 598 3.40 3.32 -3.42
CA ASP A 598 4.59 2.98 -2.63
C ASP A 598 5.64 2.20 -3.45
N ASN A 599 5.31 1.72 -4.66
CA ASN A 599 6.21 0.93 -5.50
C ASN A 599 6.12 1.34 -6.99
N LEU A 600 6.84 2.40 -7.35
CA LEU A 600 6.78 3.00 -8.69
C LEU A 600 7.21 2.04 -9.82
N MET A 601 8.10 1.10 -9.55
CA MET A 601 8.48 0.07 -10.54
C MET A 601 7.30 -0.86 -10.85
N PHE A 602 6.54 -1.25 -9.83
CA PHE A 602 5.32 -2.02 -10.00
C PHE A 602 4.27 -1.20 -10.78
N ALA A 603 4.06 0.07 -10.42
CA ALA A 603 3.21 0.99 -11.18
C ALA A 603 3.58 1.06 -12.67
N GLN A 604 4.86 1.17 -12.99
CA GLN A 604 5.34 1.20 -14.36
C GLN A 604 5.02 -0.10 -15.13
N SER A 605 5.20 -1.26 -14.49
CA SER A 605 4.88 -2.57 -15.07
C SER A 605 3.39 -2.68 -15.43
N VAL A 606 2.52 -2.25 -14.51
CA VAL A 606 1.06 -2.26 -14.71
C VAL A 606 0.67 -1.35 -15.87
N ILE A 607 1.22 -0.14 -15.95
CA ILE A 607 0.91 0.81 -17.04
C ILE A 607 1.36 0.25 -18.39
N LYS A 608 2.54 -0.39 -18.46
CA LYS A 608 2.99 -1.07 -19.68
C LYS A 608 2.01 -2.16 -20.12
N HIS A 609 1.45 -2.91 -19.17
CA HIS A 609 0.46 -3.94 -19.46
C HIS A 609 -0.91 -3.37 -19.89
N MET A 610 -1.31 -2.20 -19.36
CA MET A 610 -2.57 -1.55 -19.74
C MET A 610 -2.51 -0.84 -21.11
N THR A 611 -1.31 -0.38 -21.48
CA THR A 611 -1.06 0.32 -22.75
C THR A 611 -0.71 -0.61 -23.90
N ALA A 612 -0.14 -1.79 -23.61
CA ALA A 612 -0.08 -2.93 -24.53
C ALA A 612 -1.48 -3.40 -24.95
#